data_AF-T2J712-F1
#
_entry.id   AF-T2J712-F1
#
_cell.length_a   1.000
_cell.length_b   1.000
_cell.length_c   1.000
_cell.angle_alpha   90.00
_cell.angle_beta   90.00
_cell.angle_gamma   90.00
#
_symmetry.space_group_name_H-M   'P 1'
#
loop_
_entity.id
_entity.type
_entity.pdbx_description
1 polymer ?
#
loop_
_entity_poly.entity_id
_entity_poly.type
_entity_poly.pdbx_seq_one_letter_code
_entity_poly.pdbx_strand_id
1 'polypeptide(L)' 'MVATPDKPQVEETPLSPEELRKIHAYWRACNYLAVGMIYLKDNPLLKETLTEDHVKNRLLGHW' A
#
# COMPACT_ATOMS: atom_id res chain seq x y z
N MET A 1 19.64 -26.82 35.17
CA MET A 1 19.89 -25.87 34.06
C MET A 1 19.15 -26.42 32.85
N VAL A 2 17.99 -25.84 32.50
CA VAL A 2 17.18 -26.32 31.37
C VAL A 2 17.79 -25.73 30.11
N ALA A 3 18.24 -26.59 29.19
CA ALA A 3 18.74 -26.17 27.89
C ALA A 3 17.57 -25.63 27.06
N THR A 4 17.65 -24.37 26.67
CA THR A 4 16.73 -23.75 25.71
C THR A 4 16.92 -24.45 24.36
N PRO A 5 15.85 -24.88 23.66
CA PRO A 5 16.00 -25.47 22.34
C PRO A 5 16.54 -24.42 21.37
N ASP A 6 17.50 -24.84 20.55
CA ASP A 6 18.13 -24.00 19.54
C ASP A 6 17.08 -23.60 18.48
N LYS A 7 17.01 -22.31 18.14
CA LYS A 7 16.02 -21.81 17.19
C LYS A 7 16.43 -22.31 15.80
N PRO A 8 15.53 -22.91 15.00
CA PRO A 8 15.90 -23.39 13.68
C PRO A 8 16.53 -22.26 12.87
N GLN A 9 17.74 -22.52 12.39
CA GLN A 9 18.51 -21.59 11.57
C GLN A 9 17.88 -21.58 10.18
N VAL A 10 16.92 -20.69 9.97
CA VAL A 10 16.35 -20.46 8.64
C VAL A 10 17.42 -19.72 7.85
N GLU A 11 17.90 -20.31 6.76
CA GLU A 11 18.71 -19.58 5.79
C GLU A 11 17.82 -18.50 5.16
N GLU A 12 17.90 -17.28 5.70
CA GLU A 12 17.16 -16.13 5.19
C GLU A 12 17.75 -15.74 3.83
N THR A 13 17.19 -16.31 2.76
CA THR A 13 17.46 -15.84 1.41
C THR A 13 16.69 -14.53 1.24
N PRO A 14 17.36 -13.38 1.04
CA PRO A 14 16.68 -12.12 0.86
C PRO A 14 15.82 -12.18 -0.40
N LEU A 15 14.71 -11.41 -0.39
CA LEU A 15 13.85 -11.28 -1.56
C LEU A 15 14.66 -10.87 -2.78
N SER A 16 14.34 -11.47 -3.92
CA SER A 16 14.89 -11.04 -5.19
C SER A 16 14.49 -9.58 -5.48
N PRO A 17 15.28 -8.84 -6.28
CA PRO A 17 14.93 -7.48 -6.67
C PRO A 17 13.54 -7.36 -7.31
N GLU A 18 13.10 -8.40 -8.04
CA GLU A 18 11.79 -8.42 -8.69
C GLU A 18 10.64 -8.59 -7.69
N GLU A 19 10.81 -9.42 -6.67
CA GLU A 19 9.82 -9.56 -5.58
C GLU A 19 9.67 -8.25 -4.82
N LEU A 20 10.79 -7.60 -4.48
CA LEU A 20 10.78 -6.29 -3.81
C LEU A 20 10.06 -5.24 -4.67
N ARG A 21 10.31 -5.22 -5.99
CA ARG A 21 9.64 -4.31 -6.92
C ARG A 21 8.13 -4.55 -6.96
N LYS A 22 7.67 -5.80 -6.99
CA LYS A 22 6.24 -6.14 -7.01
C LYS A 22 5.54 -5.74 -5.71
N ILE A 23 6.16 -5.99 -4.56
CA ILE A 23 5.61 -5.59 -3.25
C ILE A 23 5.51 -4.06 -3.18
N HIS A 24 6.54 -3.35 -3.61
CA HIS A 24 6.52 -1.90 -3.64
C HIS A 24 5.45 -1.34 -4.59
N ALA A 25 5.27 -1.95 -5.77
CA ALA A 25 4.20 -1.58 -6.71
C ALA A 25 2.81 -1.83 -6.11
N TYR A 26 2.61 -2.96 -5.45
CA TYR A 26 1.37 -3.28 -4.74
C TYR A 26 1.08 -2.26 -3.64
N TRP A 27 2.07 -1.94 -2.80
CA TRP A 27 1.92 -0.94 -1.74
C TRP A 27 1.51 0.43 -2.29
N ARG A 28 2.15 0.88 -3.38
CA ARG A 28 1.78 2.13 -4.06
C ARG A 28 0.37 2.10 -4.62
N ALA A 29 -0.05 0.98 -5.22
CA ALA A 29 -1.40 0.82 -5.75
C ALA A 29 -2.44 0.88 -4.62
N CYS A 30 -2.22 0.20 -3.50
CA CYS A 30 -3.09 0.26 -2.33
C CYS A 30 -3.19 1.67 -1.76
N ASN A 31 -2.05 2.36 -1.59
CA ASN A 31 -2.02 3.72 -1.08
C ASN A 31 -2.78 4.69 -2.00
N TYR A 32 -2.61 4.56 -3.32
CA TYR A 32 -3.31 5.39 -4.30
C TYR A 32 -4.82 5.19 -4.23
N LEU A 33 -5.27 3.93 -4.17
CA LEU A 33 -6.69 3.61 -4.04
C LEU A 33 -7.26 4.08 -2.70
N ALA A 34 -6.53 3.95 -1.61
CA ALA A 34 -6.97 4.39 -0.28
C ALA A 34 -7.17 5.92 -0.23
N VAL A 35 -6.23 6.71 -0.73
CA VAL A 35 -6.43 8.17 -0.88
C VAL A 35 -7.62 8.45 -1.80
N GLY A 36 -7.72 7.79 -2.95
CA GLY A 36 -8.86 7.94 -3.86
C GLY A 36 -10.21 7.71 -3.15
N MET A 37 -10.32 6.64 -2.36
CA MET A 37 -11.53 6.33 -1.60
C MET A 37 -11.85 7.37 -0.51
N ILE A 38 -10.85 7.96 0.15
CA ILE A 38 -11.07 8.98 1.19
C ILE A 38 -11.52 10.30 0.57
N TYR A 39 -10.88 10.75 -0.50
CA TYR A 39 -10.99 12.12 -0.99
C TYR A 39 -11.83 12.29 -2.26
N LEU A 40 -11.84 11.33 -3.18
CA LEU A 40 -12.45 11.49 -4.50
C LEU A 40 -13.87 10.92 -4.53
N LYS A 41 -14.80 11.63 -5.18
CA LYS A 41 -16.14 11.14 -5.54
C LYS A 41 -16.23 10.72 -7.01
N ASP A 42 -15.29 11.16 -7.86
CA ASP A 42 -15.17 10.76 -9.27
C ASP A 42 -13.72 10.89 -9.76
N ASN A 43 -13.45 10.50 -11.02
CA ASN A 43 -12.15 10.53 -11.69
C ASN A 43 -11.01 9.83 -10.90
N PRO A 44 -11.22 8.59 -10.39
CA PRO A 44 -10.28 7.92 -9.48
C PRO A 44 -8.95 7.51 -10.13
N LEU A 45 -8.87 7.52 -11.46
CA LEU A 45 -7.65 7.20 -12.21
C LEU A 45 -7.08 8.43 -12.94
N LEU A 46 -7.60 9.63 -12.67
CA LEU A 46 -7.15 10.89 -13.27
C LEU A 46 -7.09 10.83 -14.82
N LYS A 47 -8.14 10.29 -15.44
CA LYS A 47 -8.24 10.20 -16.91
C LYS A 47 -8.41 11.58 -17.56
N GLU A 48 -8.84 12.55 -16.77
CA GLU A 48 -8.90 13.97 -17.07
C GLU A 48 -8.26 14.79 -15.94
N THR A 49 -7.95 16.06 -16.20
CA THR A 49 -7.35 16.95 -15.21
C THR A 49 -8.18 17.00 -13.93
N LEU A 50 -7.52 16.88 -12.77
CA LEU A 50 -8.19 16.93 -11.48
C LEU A 50 -8.74 18.33 -11.23
N THR A 51 -10.02 18.41 -10.84
CA THR A 51 -10.71 19.63 -10.45
C THR A 51 -11.30 19.46 -9.04
N GLU A 52 -11.70 20.57 -8.41
CA GLU A 52 -12.37 20.54 -7.10
C GLU A 52 -13.69 19.75 -7.15
N ASP A 53 -14.36 19.74 -8.30
CA ASP A 53 -15.59 18.98 -8.54
C ASP A 53 -15.40 17.46 -8.42
N HIS A 54 -14.18 16.94 -8.46
CA HIS A 54 -13.91 15.50 -8.24
C HIS A 54 -13.74 15.14 -6.76
N VAL A 55 -13.62 16.13 -5.87
CA VAL A 55 -13.39 15.93 -4.43
C VAL A 55 -14.73 15.84 -3.69
N LYS A 56 -14.78 14.99 -2.66
CA LYS A 56 -15.95 14.86 -1.76
C LYS A 56 -16.12 16.12 -0.93
N ASN A 57 -17.37 16.60 -0.83
CA ASN A 57 -17.71 17.78 -0.01
C ASN A 57 -17.53 17.52 1.50
N ARG A 58 -17.60 16.26 1.93
CA ARG A 58 -17.36 15.83 3.31
C ARG A 58 -16.33 14.71 3.32
N LEU A 59 -15.21 14.96 3.97
CA LEU A 59 -14.12 14.00 4.10
C LEU A 59 -14.32 13.18 5.37
N LEU A 60 -14.47 11.86 5.20
CA LEU A 60 -14.58 10.90 6.29
C LEU A 60 -13.64 9.74 6.00
N GLY A 61 -12.74 9.48 6.93
CA GLY A 61 -11.73 8.44 6.81
C GLY A 61 -10.52 8.76 7.69
N HIS A 62 -9.64 7.77 7.83
CA HIS A 62 -8.32 7.95 8.42
C HIS A 62 -7.30 7.58 7.35
N TRP A 63 -6.26 8.39 7.27
CA TRP A 63 -5.05 8.12 6.50
C TRP A 63 -3.95 7.76 7.49
#